data_AF-A0A920G5N2-F1
#
_entry.id   AF-A0A920G5N2-F1
#
_cell.length_a   1.000
_cell.length_b   1.000
_cell.length_c   1.000
_cell.angle_alpha   90.00
_cell.angle_beta   90.00
_cell.angle_gamma   90.00
#
_symmetry.space_group_name_H-M   'P 1'
#
loop_
_entity.id
_entity.type
_entity.pdbx_description
1 polymer ?
#
loop_
_entity_poly.entity_id
_entity_poly.type
_entity_poly.pdbx_seq_one_letter_code
_entity_poly.pdbx_strand_id
1 'polypeptide(L)'
;MSALHDLARKHRVQPDALGELLTELHTELEALTGGSEQLEALEKAMADTALAWRTQADKLSALRQQGAIKLSQRVMEMLDRLAMGRCVFDIALIPFKDDNPDPRGAEDIEFLISTNPGAAPGPLSRVASGGELSRISLALQVVAAIPRPHPP
;
A
#
# COMPACT_ATOMS: atom_id res chain seq x y z
N MET A 1 -22.46 12.39 61.25
CA MET A 1 -23.63 13.02 60.60
C MET A 1 -23.29 14.31 59.85
N SER A 2 -22.46 15.24 60.34
CA SER A 2 -22.16 16.48 59.58
C SER A 2 -21.50 16.22 58.23
N ALA A 3 -20.52 15.31 58.17
CA ALA A 3 -19.77 15.01 56.94
C ALA A 3 -20.65 14.60 55.75
N LEU A 4 -21.75 13.87 55.99
CA LEU A 4 -22.70 13.45 54.95
C LEU A 4 -23.51 14.65 54.42
N HIS A 5 -23.99 15.51 55.32
CA HIS A 5 -24.69 16.74 54.95
C HIS A 5 -23.77 17.77 54.26
N ASP A 6 -22.50 17.86 54.68
CA ASP A 6 -21.50 18.73 54.08
C ASP A 6 -21.18 18.29 52.63
N LEU A 7 -21.07 16.97 52.40
CA LEU A 7 -20.90 16.38 51.06
C LEU A 7 -22.14 16.60 50.19
N ALA A 8 -23.34 16.37 50.75
CA ALA A 8 -24.61 16.58 50.07
C ALA A 8 -24.77 18.05 49.63
N ARG A 9 -24.40 19.00 50.50
CA ARG A 9 -24.41 20.44 50.18
C ARG A 9 -23.40 20.81 49.10
N LYS A 10 -22.20 20.24 49.14
CA LYS A 10 -21.16 20.47 48.11
C LYS A 10 -21.63 20.03 46.72
N HIS A 11 -22.28 18.87 46.65
CA HIS A 11 -22.79 18.29 45.42
C HIS A 11 -24.25 18.69 45.09
N ARG A 12 -24.86 19.55 45.92
CA ARG A 12 -26.24 20.06 45.76
C ARG A 12 -27.31 18.97 45.65
N VAL A 13 -27.13 17.86 46.36
CA VAL A 13 -28.08 16.75 46.45
C VAL A 13 -28.53 16.54 47.89
N GLN A 14 -29.58 15.74 48.09
CA GLN A 14 -29.94 15.30 49.44
C GLN A 14 -28.95 14.24 49.94
N PRO A 15 -28.73 14.12 51.26
CA PRO A 15 -27.82 13.11 51.83
C PRO A 15 -28.11 11.68 51.36
N ASP A 16 -29.39 11.34 51.19
CA ASP A 16 -29.84 10.01 50.75
C ASP A 16 -29.55 9.76 49.25
N ALA A 17 -29.45 10.81 48.44
CA ALA A 17 -29.18 10.74 47.00
C ALA A 17 -27.67 10.70 46.66
N LEU A 18 -26.79 10.81 47.65
CA LEU A 18 -25.34 10.78 47.44
C LEU A 18 -24.84 9.45 46.84
N GLY A 19 -25.48 8.33 47.18
CA GLY A 19 -25.12 7.01 46.64
C GLY A 19 -25.45 6.87 45.15
N GLU A 20 -26.60 7.39 44.74
CA GLU A 20 -27.00 7.46 43.33
C GLU A 20 -26.04 8.35 42.54
N LEU A 21 -25.75 9.56 43.05
CA LEU A 21 -24.80 10.48 42.43
C LEU A 21 -23.39 9.87 42.28
N LEU A 22 -22.91 9.12 43.28
CA LEU A 22 -21.60 8.46 43.19
C LEU A 22 -21.58 7.42 42.06
N THR A 23 -22.70 6.72 41.85
CA THR A 23 -22.83 5.71 40.80
C THR A 23 -22.88 6.35 39.42
N GLU A 24 -23.61 7.47 39.28
CA GLU A 24 -23.65 8.27 38.05
C GLU A 24 -22.27 8.82 37.69
N LEU A 25 -21.57 9.42 38.65
CA LEU A 25 -20.23 9.98 38.42
C LEU A 25 -19.18 8.90 38.09
N HIS A 26 -19.25 7.72 38.70
CA HIS A 26 -18.39 6.60 38.30
C HIS A 26 -18.69 6.13 36.88
N THR A 27 -19.98 6.04 36.51
CA THR A 27 -20.39 5.63 35.16
C THR A 27 -19.91 6.65 34.11
N GLU A 28 -20.04 7.95 34.39
CA GLU A 28 -19.56 9.02 33.51
C GLU A 28 -18.03 9.00 33.41
N LEU A 29 -17.32 8.80 34.52
CA LEU A 29 -15.86 8.71 34.54
C LEU A 29 -15.39 7.49 33.73
N GLU A 30 -15.98 6.32 33.94
CA GLU A 30 -15.66 5.10 33.19
C GLU A 30 -15.93 5.26 31.68
N ALA A 31 -17.03 5.93 31.30
CA ALA A 31 -17.34 6.21 29.91
C ALA A 31 -16.29 7.14 29.26
N LEU A 32 -15.83 8.16 29.99
CA LEU A 32 -14.80 9.08 29.53
C LEU A 32 -13.42 8.41 29.43
N THR A 33 -13.04 7.59 30.40
CA THR A 33 -11.74 6.88 30.40
C THR A 33 -11.71 5.76 29.37
N GLY A 34 -12.80 4.99 29.23
CA GLY A 34 -12.89 3.88 28.29
C GLY A 34 -12.74 4.33 26.82
N GLY A 35 -13.23 5.53 26.48
CA GLY A 35 -13.03 6.10 25.14
C GLY A 35 -11.57 6.41 24.81
N SER A 36 -10.78 6.87 25.79
CA SER A 36 -9.36 7.16 25.61
C SER A 36 -8.55 5.88 25.40
N GLU A 37 -8.79 4.84 26.20
CA GLU A 37 -8.10 3.56 26.08
C GLU A 37 -8.43 2.86 24.76
N GLN A 38 -9.69 2.93 24.30
CA GLN A 38 -10.10 2.39 23.01
C GLN A 38 -9.44 3.12 21.84
N LEU A 39 -9.33 4.44 21.92
CA LEU A 39 -8.66 5.24 20.90
C LEU A 39 -7.18 4.90 20.80
N GLU A 40 -6.47 4.82 21.93
CA GLU A 40 -5.05 4.42 21.96
C GLU A 40 -4.86 3.00 21.38
N ALA A 41 -5.75 2.06 21.73
CA ALA A 41 -5.71 0.70 21.18
C ALA A 41 -5.93 0.67 19.66
N LEU A 42 -6.87 1.48 19.14
CA LEU A 42 -7.14 1.60 17.71
C LEU A 42 -5.96 2.23 16.95
N GLU A 43 -5.37 3.30 17.48
CA GLU A 43 -4.19 3.95 16.89
C GLU A 43 -3.02 2.98 16.81
N LYS A 44 -2.78 2.21 17.87
CA LYS A 44 -1.76 1.16 17.88
C LYS A 44 -2.04 0.08 16.84
N ALA A 45 -3.28 -0.42 16.77
CA ALA A 45 -3.66 -1.43 15.79
C ALA A 45 -3.51 -0.94 14.34
N MET A 46 -3.83 0.33 14.09
CA MET A 46 -3.60 0.98 12.80
C MET A 46 -2.11 1.05 12.45
N ALA A 47 -1.27 1.48 13.39
CA ALA A 47 0.18 1.56 13.19
C ALA A 47 0.81 0.18 12.92
N ASP A 48 0.43 -0.83 13.71
CA ASP A 48 0.91 -2.21 13.57
C ASP A 48 0.50 -2.79 12.20
N THR A 49 -0.73 -2.54 11.78
CA THR A 49 -1.24 -3.00 10.47
C THR A 49 -0.56 -2.29 9.31
N ALA A 50 -0.32 -0.98 9.41
CA ALA A 50 0.41 -0.20 8.42
C ALA A 50 1.86 -0.71 8.25
N LEU A 51 2.53 -1.01 9.36
CA LEU A 51 3.89 -1.58 9.34
C LEU A 51 3.91 -2.98 8.72
N ALA A 52 2.93 -3.82 9.05
CA ALA A 52 2.79 -5.14 8.46
C ALA A 52 2.57 -5.05 6.94
N TRP A 53 1.68 -4.17 6.49
CA TRP A 53 1.50 -3.88 5.07
C TRP A 53 2.80 -3.43 4.41
N ARG A 54 3.50 -2.44 4.99
CA ARG A 54 4.74 -1.90 4.42
C ARG A 54 5.80 -2.98 4.24
N THR A 55 5.96 -3.85 5.24
CA THR A 55 6.89 -4.97 5.20
C THR A 55 6.60 -5.92 4.04
N GLN A 56 5.31 -6.19 3.75
CA GLN A 56 4.92 -7.04 2.63
C GLN A 56 5.03 -6.31 1.29
N ALA A 57 4.71 -5.01 1.26
CA ALA A 57 4.85 -4.17 0.08
C ALA A 57 6.32 -4.10 -0.36
N ASP A 58 7.26 -3.86 0.56
CA ASP A 58 8.69 -3.79 0.24
C ASP A 58 9.22 -5.14 -0.30
N LYS A 59 8.75 -6.27 0.25
CA LYS A 59 9.08 -7.61 -0.29
C LYS A 59 8.55 -7.79 -1.70
N LEU A 60 7.32 -7.36 -1.96
CA LEU A 60 6.71 -7.40 -3.28
C LEU A 60 7.48 -6.51 -4.27
N SER A 61 7.86 -5.30 -3.87
CA SER A 61 8.67 -4.37 -4.68
C SER A 61 10.01 -5.00 -5.06
N ALA A 62 10.71 -5.64 -4.11
CA ALA A 62 11.97 -6.32 -4.38
C ALA A 62 11.81 -7.48 -5.39
N LEU A 63 10.76 -8.29 -5.24
CA LEU A 63 10.44 -9.36 -6.18
C LEU A 63 10.07 -8.81 -7.57
N ARG A 64 9.33 -7.71 -7.63
CA ARG A 64 8.97 -7.01 -8.87
C ARG A 64 10.19 -6.46 -9.57
N GLN A 65 11.13 -5.83 -8.85
CA GLN A 65 12.35 -5.31 -9.44
C GLN A 65 13.19 -6.43 -10.07
N GLN A 66 13.34 -7.57 -9.39
CA GLN A 66 14.01 -8.74 -9.95
C GLN A 66 13.27 -9.31 -11.17
N GLY A 67 11.94 -9.37 -11.10
CA GLY A 67 11.09 -9.81 -12.21
C GLY A 67 11.19 -8.89 -13.41
N ALA A 68 11.18 -7.58 -13.20
CA ALA A 68 11.33 -6.53 -14.19
C ALA A 68 12.64 -6.69 -14.95
N ILE A 69 13.78 -6.80 -14.24
CA ILE A 69 15.10 -6.99 -14.88
C ILE A 69 15.11 -8.25 -15.77
N LYS A 70 14.65 -9.38 -15.24
CA LYS A 70 14.63 -10.66 -15.98
C LYS A 70 13.69 -10.61 -17.19
N LEU A 71 12.52 -9.99 -17.04
CA LEU A 71 11.55 -9.87 -18.12
C LEU A 71 12.05 -8.92 -19.20
N SER A 72 12.59 -7.76 -18.84
CA SER A 72 13.17 -6.81 -19.79
C SER A 72 14.28 -7.43 -20.62
N GLN A 73 15.19 -8.19 -20.00
CA GLN A 73 16.23 -8.91 -20.73
C GLN A 73 15.67 -9.88 -21.77
N ARG A 74 14.71 -10.72 -21.38
CA ARG A 74 14.08 -11.70 -22.31
C ARG A 74 13.32 -11.01 -23.43
N VAL A 75 12.63 -9.91 -23.15
CA VAL A 75 11.91 -9.12 -24.15
C VAL A 75 12.91 -8.50 -25.12
N MET A 76 14.00 -7.93 -24.64
CA MET A 76 15.06 -7.39 -25.48
C MET A 76 15.68 -8.46 -26.41
N GLU A 77 15.97 -9.65 -25.90
CA GLU A 77 16.45 -10.78 -26.72
C GLU A 77 15.44 -11.17 -27.82
N MET A 78 14.14 -11.15 -27.51
CA MET A 78 13.11 -11.43 -28.50
C MET A 78 12.97 -10.31 -29.53
N LEU A 79 13.04 -9.05 -29.11
CA LEU A 79 12.98 -7.90 -30.00
C LEU A 79 14.17 -7.90 -30.97
N ASP A 80 15.36 -8.29 -30.53
CA ASP A 80 16.52 -8.44 -31.40
C ASP A 80 16.28 -9.49 -32.51
N ARG A 81 15.70 -10.64 -32.16
CA ARG A 81 15.30 -11.69 -33.12
C ARG A 81 14.23 -11.22 -34.12
N LEU A 82 13.43 -10.24 -33.75
CA LEU A 82 12.40 -9.63 -34.62
C LEU A 82 12.93 -8.44 -35.45
N ALA A 83 14.25 -8.31 -35.60
CA ALA A 83 14.91 -7.21 -36.29
C ALA A 83 14.60 -5.82 -35.68
N MET A 84 14.31 -5.79 -34.37
CA MET A 84 14.05 -4.57 -33.59
C MET A 84 15.14 -4.29 -32.56
N GLY A 85 16.37 -4.79 -32.76
CA GLY A 85 17.50 -4.66 -31.82
C GLY A 85 17.98 -3.22 -31.53
N ARG A 86 17.43 -2.22 -32.22
CA ARG A 86 17.65 -0.79 -31.92
C ARG A 86 16.69 -0.25 -30.87
N CYS A 87 15.67 -1.02 -30.48
CA CYS A 87 14.72 -0.62 -29.46
C CYS A 87 15.32 -0.84 -28.06
N VAL A 88 14.91 -0.03 -27.10
CA VAL A 88 15.19 -0.23 -25.68
C VAL A 88 13.87 -0.45 -24.97
N PHE A 89 13.75 -1.55 -24.23
CA PHE A 89 12.57 -1.87 -23.42
C PHE A 89 12.96 -1.91 -21.95
N ASP A 90 12.17 -1.23 -21.12
CA ASP A 90 12.36 -1.18 -19.67
C ASP A 90 11.02 -1.27 -18.93
N ILE A 91 11.07 -1.67 -17.67
CA ILE A 91 9.90 -1.80 -16.80
C ILE A 91 10.13 -0.91 -15.59
N ALA A 92 9.43 0.22 -15.56
CA ALA A 92 9.51 1.17 -14.47
C ALA A 92 8.55 0.78 -13.34
N LEU A 93 9.06 0.80 -12.12
CA LEU A 93 8.29 0.71 -10.89
C LEU A 93 8.13 2.15 -10.38
N ILE A 94 6.90 2.68 -10.39
CA ILE A 94 6.58 4.06 -10.04
C ILE A 94 5.92 4.08 -8.67
N PRO A 95 6.63 4.51 -7.60
CA PRO A 95 6.04 4.56 -6.27
C PRO A 95 4.80 5.46 -6.25
N PHE A 96 3.79 5.06 -5.48
CA PHE A 96 2.65 5.94 -5.22
C PHE A 96 3.12 7.21 -4.49
N LYS A 97 2.48 8.34 -4.79
CA LYS A 97 2.82 9.62 -4.16
C LYS A 97 2.45 9.66 -2.68
N ASP A 98 1.43 8.90 -2.32
CA ASP A 98 0.94 8.80 -0.96
C ASP A 98 1.38 7.45 -0.39
N ASP A 99 1.86 7.43 0.86
CA ASP A 99 2.21 6.21 1.60
C ASP A 99 0.96 5.43 2.07
N ASN A 100 -0.19 5.67 1.44
CA ASN A 100 -1.43 4.98 1.75
C ASN A 100 -1.35 3.52 1.31
N PRO A 101 -1.77 2.57 2.16
CA PRO A 101 -1.82 1.17 1.79
C PRO A 101 -2.71 0.91 0.55
N ASP A 102 -2.11 0.44 -0.54
CA ASP A 102 -2.83 -0.04 -1.73
C ASP A 102 -2.76 -1.57 -1.79
N PRO A 103 -3.87 -2.27 -2.12
CA PRO A 103 -3.88 -3.74 -2.26
C PRO A 103 -2.92 -4.26 -3.34
N ARG A 104 -2.49 -3.40 -4.27
CA ARG A 104 -1.54 -3.72 -5.35
C ARG A 104 -0.08 -3.54 -4.90
N GLY A 105 0.22 -3.04 -3.70
CA GLY A 105 1.58 -2.79 -3.22
C GLY A 105 1.93 -1.30 -3.16
N ALA A 106 3.22 -0.96 -3.25
CA ALA A 106 3.69 0.43 -3.07
C ALA A 106 3.95 1.18 -4.39
N GLU A 107 3.78 0.52 -5.54
CA GLU A 107 4.06 1.11 -6.84
C GLU A 107 3.09 0.65 -7.94
N ASP A 108 2.94 1.50 -8.96
CA ASP A 108 2.45 1.12 -10.28
C ASP A 108 3.60 0.60 -11.15
N ILE A 109 3.25 -0.21 -12.16
CA ILE A 109 4.21 -0.78 -13.12
C ILE A 109 3.93 -0.17 -14.49
N GLU A 110 4.94 0.41 -15.12
CA GLU A 110 4.84 0.97 -16.47
C GLU A 110 5.85 0.32 -17.42
N PHE A 111 5.36 -0.12 -18.58
CA PHE A 111 6.19 -0.65 -19.66
C PHE A 111 6.69 0.50 -20.53
N LEU A 112 8.00 0.73 -20.52
CA LEU A 112 8.65 1.79 -21.27
C LEU A 112 9.36 1.22 -22.49
N ILE A 113 9.27 1.93 -23.60
CA ILE A 113 9.98 1.59 -24.83
C ILE A 113 10.55 2.82 -25.51
N SER A 114 11.68 2.64 -26.17
CA SER A 114 12.26 3.58 -27.12
C SER A 114 12.53 2.86 -28.42
N THR A 115 12.01 3.33 -29.55
CA THR A 115 12.22 2.73 -30.88
C THR A 115 13.45 3.30 -31.60
N ASN A 116 14.04 4.37 -31.06
CA ASN A 116 15.21 5.03 -31.62
C ASN A 116 16.35 5.06 -30.58
N PRO A 117 17.55 4.54 -30.90
CA PRO A 117 18.69 4.61 -30.01
C PRO A 117 18.98 6.04 -29.55
N GLY A 118 19.03 6.26 -28.24
CA GLY A 118 19.33 7.56 -27.62
C GLY A 118 18.11 8.42 -27.25
N ALA A 119 16.89 8.05 -27.66
CA ALA A 119 15.67 8.70 -27.16
C ALA A 119 15.28 8.12 -25.80
N ALA A 120 14.81 8.97 -24.89
CA ALA A 120 14.32 8.55 -23.57
C ALA A 120 13.15 7.56 -23.74
N PRO A 121 13.16 6.42 -23.02
CA PRO A 121 12.04 5.49 -23.04
C PRO A 121 10.75 6.18 -22.60
N GLY A 122 9.68 5.99 -23.37
CA GLY A 122 8.35 6.49 -23.06
C GLY A 122 7.35 5.36 -22.92
N PRO A 123 6.12 5.65 -22.44
CA PRO A 123 5.10 4.63 -22.29
C PRO A 123 4.83 3.92 -23.61
N LEU A 124 4.75 2.58 -23.58
CA LEU A 124 4.52 1.74 -24.77
C LEU A 124 3.34 2.22 -25.63
N SER A 125 2.28 2.73 -24.99
CA SER A 125 1.07 3.26 -25.63
C SER A 125 1.30 4.53 -26.47
N ARG A 126 2.40 5.26 -26.23
CA ARG A 126 2.67 6.56 -26.87
C ARG A 126 3.78 6.52 -27.92
N VAL A 127 4.66 5.51 -27.88
CA VAL A 127 5.93 5.54 -28.64
C VAL A 127 5.91 4.70 -29.93
N ALA A 128 5.06 3.69 -30.04
CA ALA A 128 5.10 2.75 -31.16
C ALA A 128 4.07 3.05 -32.26
N SER A 129 4.47 2.92 -33.53
CA SER A 129 3.53 2.83 -34.65
C SER A 129 2.72 1.53 -34.59
N GLY A 130 1.52 1.46 -35.19
CA GLY A 130 0.63 0.29 -35.07
C GLY A 130 1.28 -1.05 -35.47
N GLY A 131 2.21 -1.03 -36.43
CA GLY A 131 2.97 -2.21 -36.85
C GLY A 131 4.09 -2.61 -35.89
N GLU A 132 4.75 -1.64 -35.26
CA GLU A 132 5.77 -1.89 -34.22
C GLU A 132 5.13 -2.39 -32.94
N LEU A 133 4.03 -1.76 -32.52
CA LEU A 133 3.27 -2.13 -31.33
C LEU A 133 2.81 -3.58 -31.40
N SER A 134 2.37 -4.04 -32.56
CA SER A 134 1.94 -5.42 -32.78
C SER A 134 3.09 -6.41 -32.59
N ARG A 135 4.29 -6.09 -33.09
CA ARG A 135 5.49 -6.94 -32.92
C ARG A 135 5.98 -6.95 -31.47
N ILE A 136 5.95 -5.80 -30.80
CA ILE A 136 6.33 -5.68 -29.38
C ILE A 136 5.34 -6.45 -28.50
N SER A 137 4.04 -6.31 -28.76
CA SER A 137 2.99 -7.05 -28.05
C SER A 137 3.14 -8.55 -28.24
N LEU A 138 3.44 -9.00 -29.46
CA LEU A 138 3.74 -10.42 -29.73
C LEU A 138 4.98 -10.89 -28.96
N ALA A 139 6.08 -10.12 -28.97
CA ALA A 139 7.28 -10.45 -28.22
C ALA A 139 6.99 -10.60 -26.72
N LEU A 140 6.21 -9.67 -26.15
CA LEU A 140 5.78 -9.71 -24.75
C LEU A 140 4.92 -10.95 -24.45
N GLN A 141 3.95 -11.26 -25.31
CA GLN A 141 3.09 -12.43 -25.15
C GLN A 141 3.90 -13.74 -25.21
N VAL A 142 4.82 -13.86 -26.16
CA VAL A 142 5.68 -15.04 -26.29
C VAL A 142 6.56 -15.20 -25.06
N VAL A 143 7.20 -14.12 -24.59
CA VAL A 143 8.08 -14.17 -23.41
C VAL A 143 7.29 -14.46 -22.13
N ALA A 144 6.09 -13.88 -21.99
CA ALA A 144 5.21 -14.13 -20.84
C ALA A 144 4.62 -15.55 -20.83
N ALA A 145 4.44 -16.17 -22.00
CA ALA A 145 3.95 -17.54 -22.14
C ALA A 145 5.02 -18.60 -21.84
N ILE A 146 6.32 -18.26 -21.80
CA ILE A 146 7.37 -19.20 -21.41
C ILE A 146 7.19 -19.52 -19.92
N PRO A 147 6.84 -20.78 -19.56
CA PRO A 147 6.60 -21.13 -18.17
C PRO A 147 7.85 -20.88 -17.33
N ARG A 148 7.67 -20.29 -16.15
CA ARG A 148 8.74 -20.26 -15.15
C ARG A 148 9.06 -21.70 -14.77
N PRO A 149 10.33 -22.13 -14.74
CA PRO A 149 10.68 -23.37 -14.06
C PRO A 149 10.25 -23.23 -12.59
N HIS A 150 9.31 -24.06 -12.17
CA HIS A 150 8.93 -24.21 -10.78
C HIS A 150 10.14 -24.77 -10.01
N PRO A 151 10.62 -24.12 -8.94
CA PRO A 151 11.60 -24.74 -8.07
C PRO A 151 10.96 -25.97 -7.40
N PRO A 152 11.71 -27.08 -7.20
CA PRO A 152 11.18 -28.30 -6.58
C PRO A 152 10.68 -28.08 -5.14
#